data_AF-A0A379GCH7-F1
#
_entry.id   AF-A0A379GCH7-F1
#
_cell.length_a   1.000
_cell.length_b   1.000
_cell.length_c   1.000
_cell.angle_alpha   90.00
_cell.angle_beta   90.00
_cell.angle_gamma   90.00
#
_symmetry.space_group_name_H-M   'P 1'
#
loop_
_entity.id
_entity.type
_entity.pdbx_description
1 polymer ?
#
loop_
_entity_poly.entity_id
_entity_poly.type
_entity_poly.pdbx_seq_one_letter_code
_entity_poly.pdbx_strand_id
1 'polypeptide(L)'
;MNIPAINGVNKIVSITTDSITVERELENEIETLTITLPAVIAVSTDINSPQIPSMKAILGAAKKPVQQWSVADLGLEPITPRSEQTVLAPKQKVRQRIIIEGDGDDQIAEFAEYLRKIIK
;
A
#
# COMPACT_ATOMS: atom_id res chain seq x y z
N MET A 1 5.20 -6.28 20.77
CA MET A 1 6.68 -6.29 20.84
C MET A 1 7.16 -4.85 20.88
N ASN A 2 8.23 -4.55 21.63
CA ASN A 2 8.79 -3.20 21.74
C ASN A 2 9.99 -3.05 20.79
N ILE A 3 9.72 -3.10 19.48
CA ILE A 3 10.73 -2.98 18.42
C ILE A 3 10.37 -1.81 17.49
N PRO A 4 11.36 -1.09 16.94
CA PRO A 4 11.12 -0.05 15.95
C PRO A 4 10.24 -0.55 14.80
N ALA A 5 9.26 0.25 14.40
CA ALA A 5 8.38 -0.05 13.29
C ALA A 5 8.22 1.19 12.40
N ILE A 6 8.36 1.02 11.09
CA ILE A 6 8.16 2.08 10.10
C ILE A 6 7.25 1.60 8.97
N ASN A 7 6.42 2.50 8.44
CA ASN A 7 5.47 2.23 7.37
C ASN A 7 5.73 3.11 6.15
N GLY A 8 5.27 2.68 4.98
CA GLY A 8 5.34 3.47 3.75
C GLY A 8 6.75 3.58 3.18
N VAL A 9 7.62 2.61 3.47
CA VAL A 9 8.98 2.59 2.94
C VAL A 9 8.92 2.26 1.45
N ASN A 10 9.39 3.18 0.60
CA ASN A 10 9.44 3.00 -0.84
C ASN A 10 10.84 2.57 -1.33
N LYS A 11 11.86 2.57 -0.47
CA LYS A 11 13.20 2.09 -0.85
C LYS A 11 14.04 1.69 0.36
N ILE A 12 14.84 0.64 0.19
CA ILE A 12 15.90 0.27 1.14
C ILE A 12 17.23 0.70 0.52
N VAL A 13 17.95 1.61 1.18
CA VAL A 13 19.18 2.22 0.67
C VAL A 13 20.39 1.35 1.02
N SER A 14 20.49 0.91 2.26
CA SER A 14 21.58 0.07 2.74
C SER A 14 21.18 -0.69 4.00
N ILE A 15 21.86 -1.81 4.23
CA ILE A 15 21.69 -2.64 5.43
C ILE A 15 23.08 -2.90 5.99
N THR A 16 23.22 -2.71 7.31
CA THR A 16 24.38 -3.13 8.09
C THR A 16 23.96 -4.19 9.11
N THR A 17 24.90 -4.67 9.92
CA THR A 17 24.60 -5.65 10.98
C THR A 17 23.57 -5.13 11.99
N ASP A 18 23.65 -3.83 12.32
CA ASP A 18 22.91 -3.26 13.46
C ASP A 18 21.85 -2.23 13.02
N SER A 19 21.85 -1.82 11.75
CA SER A 19 20.95 -0.78 11.26
C SER A 19 20.57 -0.95 9.79
N ILE A 20 19.46 -0.32 9.42
CA ILE A 20 18.96 -0.23 8.05
C ILE A 20 18.66 1.23 7.72
N THR A 21 19.09 1.68 6.54
CA THR A 21 18.76 3.00 6.00
C THR A 21 17.69 2.85 4.94
N VAL A 22 16.59 3.58 5.08
CA VAL A 22 15.43 3.53 4.20
C VAL A 22 15.04 4.91 3.72
N GLU A 23 14.36 4.98 2.57
CA GLU A 23 13.62 6.16 2.14
C GLU A 23 12.12 5.91 2.35
N ARG A 24 11.43 6.95 2.82
CA ARG A 24 9.98 6.99 2.99
C ARG A 24 9.46 8.23 2.28
N GLU A 25 8.50 8.03 1.40
CA GLU A 25 7.85 9.13 0.68
C GLU A 25 6.61 9.57 1.46
N LEU A 26 6.56 10.88 1.71
CA LEU A 26 5.40 11.60 2.22
C LEU A 26 4.83 12.47 1.11
N GLU A 27 3.70 13.14 1.37
CA GLU A 27 2.99 13.92 0.37
C GLU A 27 3.84 15.05 -0.26
N ASN A 28 4.80 15.60 0.49
CA ASN A 28 5.58 16.76 0.07
C ASN A 28 7.09 16.56 0.18
N GLU A 29 7.57 15.42 0.69
CA GLU A 29 8.98 15.20 0.94
C GLU A 29 9.37 13.73 0.94
N ILE A 30 10.68 13.47 0.83
CA ILE A 30 11.26 12.14 0.97
C ILE A 30 12.17 12.17 2.20
N GLU A 31 11.85 11.35 3.19
CA GLU A 31 12.63 11.19 4.40
C GLU A 31 13.62 10.04 4.24
N THR A 32 14.91 10.29 4.50
CA THR A 32 15.92 9.22 4.63
C THR A 32 16.17 8.96 6.10
N LEU A 33 15.84 7.74 6.56
CA LEU A 33 15.85 7.38 7.97
C LEU A 33 16.76 6.19 8.22
N THR A 34 17.53 6.24 9.32
CA THR A 34 18.33 5.11 9.82
C THR A 34 17.65 4.51 11.04
N ILE A 35 17.39 3.21 10.99
CA ILE A 35 16.64 2.48 12.01
C ILE A 35 17.52 1.36 12.56
N THR A 36 17.56 1.19 13.88
CA THR A 36 18.30 0.11 14.53
C THR A 36 17.55 -1.21 14.44
N LEU A 37 18.28 -2.30 14.21
CA LEU A 37 17.74 -3.67 14.17
C LEU A 37 17.68 -4.27 15.58
N PRO A 38 16.69 -5.13 15.88
CA PRO A 38 15.63 -5.63 14.99
C PRO A 38 14.51 -4.61 14.79
N ALA A 39 14.01 -4.47 13.54
CA ALA A 39 12.94 -3.55 13.19
C ALA A 39 11.88 -4.21 12.29
N VAL A 40 10.66 -3.68 12.31
CA VAL A 40 9.57 -4.04 11.39
C VAL A 40 9.41 -2.95 10.34
N ILE A 41 9.33 -3.36 9.07
CA ILE A 41 9.22 -2.43 7.95
C ILE A 41 8.02 -2.84 7.09
N ALA A 42 7.04 -1.96 6.99
CA ALA A 42 5.97 -2.07 6.01
C ALA A 42 6.33 -1.23 4.77
N VAL A 43 6.42 -1.92 3.63
CA VAL A 43 6.85 -1.35 2.35
C VAL A 43 5.65 -0.97 1.48
N SER A 44 5.84 0.06 0.65
CA SER A 44 4.89 0.45 -0.37
C SER A 44 5.02 -0.44 -1.61
N THR A 45 3.97 -0.50 -2.44
CA THR A 45 3.90 -1.39 -3.61
C THR A 45 4.90 -1.07 -4.72
N ASP A 46 5.40 0.15 -4.73
CA ASP A 46 6.35 0.72 -5.68
C ASP A 46 7.81 0.49 -5.29
N ILE A 47 8.08 -0.17 -4.15
CA ILE A 47 9.45 -0.41 -3.67
C ILE A 47 10.35 -1.12 -4.68
N ASN A 48 9.76 -2.01 -5.49
CA ASN A 48 10.45 -2.68 -6.58
C ASN A 48 9.48 -3.14 -7.65
N SER A 49 10.03 -3.61 -8.77
CA SER A 49 9.29 -4.36 -9.78
C SER A 49 9.56 -5.86 -9.57
N PRO A 50 8.56 -6.65 -9.11
CA PRO A 50 8.74 -8.08 -8.87
C PRO A 50 9.13 -8.81 -10.17
N GLN A 51 10.18 -9.62 -10.09
CA GLN A 51 10.65 -10.40 -11.23
C GLN A 51 9.70 -11.57 -11.51
N ILE A 52 9.41 -11.83 -12.78
CA ILE A 52 8.63 -13.01 -13.18
C ILE A 52 9.46 -14.27 -12.90
N PRO A 53 8.93 -15.22 -12.10
CA PRO A 53 9.68 -16.42 -11.74
C PRO A 53 9.85 -17.36 -12.94
N SER A 54 10.99 -18.04 -13.03
CA SER A 54 11.21 -19.08 -14.04
C SER A 54 10.43 -20.36 -13.73
N MET A 55 10.17 -21.18 -14.75
CA MET A 55 9.53 -22.51 -14.57
C MET A 55 10.29 -23.38 -13.56
N LYS A 56 11.63 -23.33 -13.55
CA LYS A 56 12.46 -24.05 -12.58
C LYS A 56 12.22 -23.55 -11.15
N ALA A 57 12.10 -22.24 -10.94
CA ALA A 57 11.82 -21.66 -9.63
C ALA A 57 10.42 -22.04 -9.14
N ILE A 58 9.42 -22.02 -10.03
CA ILE A 58 8.03 -22.41 -9.71
C ILE A 58 7.99 -23.89 -9.28
N LEU A 59 8.55 -24.80 -10.09
CA LEU A 59 8.58 -26.23 -9.76
C LEU A 59 9.41 -26.54 -8.51
N GLY A 60 10.47 -25.76 -8.26
CA GLY A 60 11.28 -25.87 -7.05
C GLY A 60 10.52 -25.43 -5.80
N ALA A 61 9.79 -24.32 -5.87
CA ALA A 61 8.96 -23.82 -4.77
C ALA A 61 7.81 -24.79 -4.44
N ALA A 62 7.16 -25.36 -5.45
CA ALA A 62 6.07 -26.33 -5.28
C ALA A 62 6.49 -27.61 -4.54
N LYS A 63 7.78 -27.96 -4.56
CA LYS A 63 8.33 -29.12 -3.84
C LYS A 63 8.74 -28.82 -2.39
N LYS A 64 8.84 -27.55 -2.00
CA LYS A 64 9.24 -27.20 -0.63
C LYS A 64 8.11 -27.57 0.34
N PRO A 65 8.41 -28.22 1.47
CA PRO A 65 7.39 -28.53 2.46
C PRO A 65 6.79 -27.24 3.01
N VAL A 66 5.46 -27.17 3.06
CA VAL A 66 4.72 -26.06 3.67
C VAL A 66 4.41 -26.44 5.10
N GLN A 67 5.00 -25.71 6.06
CA GLN A 67 4.66 -25.87 7.46
C GLN A 67 3.34 -25.14 7.74
N GLN A 68 2.27 -25.92 7.96
CA GLN A 68 1.00 -25.39 8.41
C GLN A 68 1.00 -25.32 9.94
N TRP A 69 0.75 -24.12 10.48
CA TRP A 69 0.61 -23.90 11.91
C TRP A 69 -0.88 -23.79 12.26
N SER A 70 -1.32 -24.54 13.27
CA SER A 70 -2.60 -24.33 13.93
C SER A 70 -2.46 -23.33 15.08
N VAL A 71 -3.59 -22.84 15.59
CA VAL A 71 -3.61 -21.96 16.78
C VAL A 71 -3.00 -22.68 18.00
N ALA A 72 -3.25 -23.99 18.13
CA ALA A 72 -2.71 -24.82 19.20
C ALA A 72 -1.18 -24.91 19.15
N ASP A 73 -0.60 -25.00 17.95
CA ASP A 73 0.86 -25.07 17.76
C ASP A 73 1.57 -23.77 18.18
N LEU A 74 0.84 -22.64 18.20
CA LEU A 74 1.35 -21.32 18.59
C LEU A 74 1.14 -21.00 20.08
N GLY A 75 0.47 -21.88 20.83
CA GLY A 75 0.14 -21.65 22.24
C GLY A 75 -0.75 -20.42 22.48
N LEU A 76 -1.55 -20.04 21.48
CA LEU A 76 -2.43 -18.87 21.56
C LEU A 76 -3.81 -19.27 22.07
N GLU A 77 -4.34 -18.50 23.02
CA GLU A 77 -5.73 -18.63 23.45
C GLU A 77 -6.70 -18.00 22.43
N PRO A 78 -7.98 -18.43 22.41
CA PRO A 78 -9.00 -17.82 21.56
C PRO A 78 -9.12 -16.31 21.83
N ILE A 79 -8.91 -15.49 20.81
CA ILE A 79 -8.97 -14.02 20.93
C ILE A 79 -10.39 -13.55 20.61
N THR A 80 -10.97 -12.73 21.48
CA THR A 80 -12.25 -12.06 21.20
C THR A 80 -12.05 -10.93 20.19
N PRO A 81 -12.82 -10.87 19.08
CA PRO A 81 -12.74 -9.78 18.12
C PRO A 81 -12.99 -8.42 18.79
N ARG A 82 -12.17 -7.42 18.45
CA ARG A 82 -12.31 -6.05 18.99
C ARG A 82 -13.23 -5.16 18.15
N SER A 83 -13.55 -5.56 16.93
CA SER A 83 -14.43 -4.84 16.04
C SER A 83 -15.20 -5.81 15.15
N GLU A 84 -16.42 -5.41 14.81
CA GLU A 84 -17.25 -6.07 13.82
C GLU A 84 -17.41 -5.12 12.63
N GLN A 85 -17.31 -5.64 11.41
CA GLN A 85 -17.42 -4.85 10.19
C GLN A 85 -18.56 -5.36 9.33
N THR A 86 -19.35 -4.44 8.78
CA THR A 86 -20.37 -4.72 7.77
C THR A 86 -20.02 -3.96 6.50
N VAL A 87 -19.97 -4.65 5.37
CA VAL A 87 -19.65 -4.05 4.07
C VAL A 87 -20.95 -3.78 3.31
N LEU A 88 -21.20 -2.50 2.99
CA LEU A 88 -22.28 -2.07 2.11
C LEU A 88 -21.68 -1.54 0.81
N ALA A 89 -22.32 -1.83 -0.33
CA ALA A 89 -21.90 -1.27 -1.60
C ALA A 89 -22.07 0.27 -1.59
N PRO A 90 -21.09 1.05 -2.08
CA PRO A 90 -21.26 2.48 -2.23
C PRO A 90 -22.40 2.77 -3.22
N LYS A 91 -23.14 3.85 -2.99
CA LYS A 91 -24.20 4.28 -3.92
C LYS A 91 -23.57 4.64 -5.26
N GLN A 92 -23.95 3.93 -6.32
CA GLN A 92 -23.46 4.25 -7.67
C GLN A 92 -24.04 5.59 -8.13
N LYS A 93 -23.18 6.53 -8.52
CA LYS A 93 -23.58 7.78 -9.18
C LYS A 93 -23.47 7.57 -10.69
N VAL A 94 -24.54 7.87 -11.43
CA VAL A 94 -24.51 7.83 -12.91
C VAL A 94 -23.50 8.87 -13.40
N ARG A 95 -22.61 8.47 -14.33
CA ARG A 95 -21.66 9.41 -14.96
C ARG A 95 -22.46 10.46 -15.73
N GLN A 96 -22.25 11.74 -15.41
CA GLN A 96 -22.99 12.84 -16.05
C GLN A 96 -22.66 13.02 -17.54
N ARG A 97 -21.48 12.57 -18.00
CA ARG A 97 -21.04 12.62 -19.41
C ARG A 97 -21.20 14.01 -20.06
N ILE A 98 -20.92 15.06 -19.31
CA ILE A 98 -20.92 16.42 -19.84
C ILE A 98 -19.65 16.58 -20.68
N ILE A 99 -19.81 16.89 -21.96
CA ILE A 99 -18.73 17.15 -22.91
C ILE A 99 -18.89 18.60 -23.35
N ILE A 100 -17.84 19.40 -23.20
CA ILE A 100 -17.79 20.78 -23.66
C ILE A 100 -16.88 20.77 -24.89
N GLU A 101 -17.42 21.19 -26.04
CA GLU A 101 -16.71 21.18 -27.31
C GLU A 101 -16.11 22.56 -27.60
N GLY A 102 -14.81 22.61 -27.92
CA GLY A 102 -14.07 23.85 -28.19
C GLY A 102 -13.14 24.27 -27.05
N ASP A 103 -12.32 25.29 -27.32
CA ASP A 103 -11.26 25.81 -26.44
C ASP A 103 -11.31 27.34 -26.22
N GLY A 104 -12.44 27.97 -26.57
CA GLY A 104 -12.66 29.40 -26.35
C GLY A 104 -12.92 29.77 -24.89
N ASP A 105 -12.83 31.06 -24.58
CA ASP A 105 -13.01 31.60 -23.22
C ASP A 105 -14.36 31.22 -22.60
N ASP A 106 -15.43 31.16 -23.42
CA ASP A 106 -16.78 30.77 -22.98
C ASP A 106 -16.84 29.30 -22.55
N GLN A 107 -16.18 28.40 -23.30
CA GLN A 107 -16.11 26.98 -22.99
C GLN A 107 -15.28 26.72 -21.72
N ILE A 108 -14.21 27.49 -21.53
CA ILE A 108 -13.39 27.44 -20.31
C ILE A 108 -14.20 27.91 -19.08
N ALA A 109 -14.98 28.98 -19.23
CA ALA A 109 -15.86 29.47 -18.17
C ALA A 109 -16.93 28.44 -17.80
N GLU A 110 -17.57 27.82 -18.80
CA GLU A 110 -18.55 26.74 -18.61
C GLU A 110 -17.93 25.54 -17.88
N PHE A 111 -16.72 25.11 -18.27
CA PHE A 111 -15.98 24.04 -17.60
C PHE A 111 -15.69 24.35 -16.13
N ALA A 112 -15.20 25.55 -15.84
CA ALA A 112 -14.89 25.99 -14.48
C ALA A 112 -16.14 26.03 -13.59
N GLU A 113 -17.29 26.46 -14.12
CA GLU A 113 -18.56 26.41 -13.39
C GLU A 113 -18.98 24.98 -13.03
N TYR A 114 -18.90 24.04 -13.97
CA TYR A 114 -19.26 22.64 -13.71
C TYR A 114 -18.36 22.02 -12.65
N LEU A 115 -17.05 22.27 -12.68
CA LEU A 115 -16.14 21.78 -11.64
C LEU A 115 -16.47 22.35 -10.26
N ARG A 116 -16.73 23.66 -10.16
CA ARG A 116 -17.12 24.30 -8.88
C ARG A 116 -18.39 23.70 -8.29
N LYS A 117 -19.36 23.28 -9.13
CA LYS A 117 -20.60 22.63 -8.69
C LYS A 117 -20.35 21.21 -8.14
N ILE A 118 -19.28 20.53 -8.56
CA ILE A 118 -18.97 19.14 -8.21
C ILE A 118 -18.04 19.01 -6.99
N ILE A 119 -17.12 19.96 -6.80
CA ILE A 119 -16.05 19.89 -5.77
C ILE A 119 -16.54 20.33 -4.36
N LYS A 120 -17.82 20.71 -4.20
CA LYS A 120 -18.40 21.01 -2.87
C LYS A 120 -18.75 19.75 -2.07
#